data_AF-A0A4U1Z4A5-F1
#
_entry.id   AF-A0A4U1Z4A5-F1
#
_cell.length_a   1.000
_cell.length_b   1.000
_cell.length_c   1.000
_cell.angle_alpha   90.00
_cell.angle_beta   90.00
_cell.angle_gamma   90.00
#
_symmetry.space_group_name_H-M   'P 1'
#
loop_
_entity.id
_entity.type
_entity.pdbx_description
1 polymer ?
#
loop_
_entity_poly.entity_id
_entity_poly.type
_entity_poly.pdbx_seq_one_letter_code
_entity_poly.pdbx_strand_id
1 'polypeptide(L)' 'MARQGDPLEPHDKPKHPKHPRAIKEGSKTVMIDGKPAARVGDAISCGGAIVGGSSVNIG' A
#
# COMPACT_ATOMS: atom_id res chain seq x y z
N MET A 1 -9.12 -5.16 5.40
CA MET A 1 -8.62 -3.76 5.38
C MET A 1 -7.12 -3.79 5.17
N ALA A 2 -6.59 -2.97 4.26
CA ALA A 2 -5.16 -2.96 3.95
C ALA A 2 -4.38 -2.08 4.94
N ARG A 3 -3.13 -2.46 5.25
CA ARG A 3 -2.26 -1.84 6.25
C ARG A 3 -0.83 -1.75 5.72
N GLN A 4 -0.01 -0.92 6.34
CA GLN A 4 1.41 -0.86 6.04
C GLN A 4 2.07 -2.25 6.11
N GLY A 5 2.86 -2.57 5.08
CA GLY A 5 3.56 -3.84 4.93
C GLY A 5 2.72 -4.97 4.32
N ASP A 6 1.42 -4.79 4.11
CA ASP A 6 0.63 -5.80 3.39
C ASP A 6 1.15 -5.91 1.93
N PRO A 7 1.28 -7.14 1.40
CA PRO A 7 1.86 -7.38 0.08
C PRO A 7 0.89 -7.03 -1.04
N LEU A 8 1.46 -6.70 -2.20
CA LEU A 8 0.76 -6.49 -3.46
C LEU A 8 1.31 -7.47 -4.49
N GLU A 9 0.53 -7.76 -5.54
CA GLU A 9 0.97 -8.63 -6.63
C GLU A 9 2.29 -8.09 -7.24
N PRO A 10 3.38 -8.89 -7.27
CA PRO A 10 4.62 -8.47 -7.88
C PRO A 10 4.42 -8.23 -9.39
N HIS A 11 5.24 -7.38 -9.99
CA HIS A 11 5.14 -7.07 -11.42
C HIS A 11 6.50 -6.98 -12.12
N ASP A 12 6.48 -7.02 -13.44
CA ASP A 12 7.63 -6.88 -14.33
C ASP A 12 7.29 -6.02 -15.56
N LYS A 13 8.27 -5.85 -16.44
CA LYS A 13 8.12 -5.28 -17.78
C LYS A 13 9.12 -5.96 -18.73
N PRO A 14 8.93 -5.92 -20.06
CA PRO A 14 9.89 -6.50 -20.99
C PRO A 14 11.33 -6.08 -20.69
N LYS A 15 12.25 -7.04 -20.73
CA LYS A 15 13.69 -6.89 -20.42
C LYS A 15 14.02 -6.53 -18.96
N HIS A 16 13.09 -6.70 -18.01
CA HIS A 16 13.32 -6.43 -16.59
C HIS A 16 12.72 -7.56 -15.73
N PRO A 17 13.38 -7.99 -14.64
CA PRO A 17 12.87 -9.06 -13.79
C PRO A 17 11.65 -8.64 -12.96
N LYS A 18 10.82 -9.62 -12.57
CA LYS A 18 9.70 -9.47 -11.62
C LYS A 18 10.23 -9.10 -10.24
N HIS A 19 9.57 -8.15 -9.57
CA HIS A 19 9.98 -7.68 -8.24
C HIS A 19 8.78 -7.48 -7.32
N PRO A 20 8.95 -7.70 -5.99
CA PRO A 20 7.86 -7.61 -5.03
C PRO A 20 7.45 -6.17 -4.75
N ARG A 21 6.23 -6.02 -4.23
CA ARG A 21 5.65 -4.73 -3.85
C ARG A 21 4.90 -4.89 -2.54
N ALA A 22 4.96 -3.88 -1.70
CA ALA A 22 4.20 -3.82 -0.45
C ALA A 22 3.79 -2.38 -0.15
N ILE A 23 2.75 -2.22 0.65
CA ILE A 23 2.31 -0.90 1.13
C ILE A 23 3.41 -0.30 2.01
N LYS A 24 3.97 0.84 1.61
CA LYS A 24 5.12 1.45 2.29
C LYS A 24 4.67 2.37 3.42
N GLU A 25 3.58 3.09 3.21
CA GLU A 25 3.11 4.16 4.10
C GLU A 25 1.63 3.93 4.50
N GLY A 26 1.20 4.64 5.54
CA GLY A 26 -0.14 4.54 6.10
C GLY A 26 -0.46 5.75 6.99
N SER A 27 -1.62 5.72 7.63
CA SER A 27 -2.05 6.75 8.60
C SER A 27 -1.05 6.90 9.76
N LYS A 28 -0.84 8.14 10.22
CA LYS A 28 0.01 8.42 11.39
C LYS A 28 -0.72 8.19 12.72
N THR A 29 -2.04 8.10 12.70
CA THR A 29 -2.88 8.11 13.90
C THR A 29 -3.85 6.93 13.96
N VAL A 30 -4.22 6.36 12.82
CA VAL A 30 -5.14 5.22 12.76
C VAL A 30 -4.36 3.93 12.53
N MET A 31 -4.45 3.03 13.51
CA MET A 31 -3.81 1.72 13.49
C MET A 31 -4.86 0.62 13.38
N ILE A 32 -4.57 -0.41 12.60
CA ILE A 32 -5.39 -1.62 12.46
C ILE A 32 -4.48 -2.81 12.70
N ASP A 33 -4.85 -3.66 13.65
CA ASP A 33 -4.03 -4.78 14.11
C ASP A 33 -2.58 -4.35 14.44
N GLY A 34 -2.43 -3.16 15.01
CA GLY A 34 -1.14 -2.60 15.41
C GLY A 34 -0.28 -2.02 14.26
N LYS A 35 -0.80 -1.94 13.03
CA LYS A 35 -0.10 -1.37 11.88
C LYS A 35 -0.84 -0.15 11.33
N PRO A 36 -0.13 0.86 10.78
CA PRO A 36 -0.78 1.99 10.11
C PRO A 36 -1.78 1.57 9.04
N ALA A 37 -3.00 2.12 9.11
CA ALA A 37 -4.05 1.90 8.11
C ALA A 37 -3.62 2.46 6.75
N ALA A 38 -3.76 1.69 5.68
CA ALA A 38 -3.45 2.15 4.33
C ALA A 38 -4.61 2.97 3.75
N ARG A 39 -4.29 4.03 3.00
CA ARG A 39 -5.24 5.00 2.43
C ARG A 39 -4.94 5.24 0.96
N VAL A 40 -5.91 5.82 0.26
CA VAL A 40 -5.70 6.32 -1.10
C VAL A 40 -4.58 7.36 -1.09
N GLY A 41 -3.63 7.23 -2.00
CA GLY A 41 -2.46 8.11 -2.10
C GLY A 41 -1.23 7.64 -1.31
N ASP A 42 -1.36 6.70 -0.37
CA ASP A 42 -0.18 6.19 0.37
C ASP A 42 0.77 5.43 -0.57
N ALA A 43 2.08 5.58 -0.36
CA ALA A 43 3.12 5.09 -1.26
C ALA A 43 3.29 3.55 -1.25
N ILE A 44 3.75 3.02 -2.39
CA ILE A 44 4.16 1.61 -2.55
C ILE A 44 5.69 1.50 -2.57
N SER A 45 6.24 0.40 -2.01
CA SER A 45 7.67 0.23 -1.79
C SER A 45 8.54 0.34 -3.05
N CYS A 46 8.06 -0.11 -4.21
CA CYS A 46 8.78 0.01 -5.48
C CYS A 46 8.35 1.22 -6.34
N GLY A 47 7.52 2.12 -5.79
CA GLY A 47 6.98 3.28 -6.48
C GLY A 47 5.50 3.15 -6.86
N GLY A 48 4.86 4.31 -7.05
CA GLY A 48 3.41 4.44 -7.21
C GLY A 48 2.67 4.67 -5.89
N ALA A 49 1.34 4.78 -5.97
CA ALA A 49 0.46 5.04 -4.84
C ALA A 49 -0.75 4.11 -4.87
N ILE A 50 -1.37 3.90 -3.71
CA ILE A 50 -2.62 3.15 -3.59
C ILE A 50 -3.75 3.93 -4.26
N VAL A 51 -4.51 3.25 -5.10
CA VAL A 51 -5.78 3.72 -5.64
C VAL A 51 -6.85 2.68 -5.27
N GLY A 52 -7.96 3.16 -4.73
CA GLY A 52 -9.06 2.32 -4.27
C GLY A 52 -10.24 3.17 -3.79
N GLY A 53 -11.35 2.52 -3.46
CA GLY A 53 -12.56 3.18 -2.94
C GLY A 53 -13.08 2.46 -1.71
N SER A 54 -13.64 3.22 -0.77
CA SER A 54 -14.40 2.69 0.36
C SER A 54 -15.38 3.76 0.87
N SER A 55 -16.34 3.37 1.71
CA SER A 55 -17.23 4.32 2.41
C SER A 55 -16.55 4.97 3.63
N VAL A 56 -15.32 4.59 3.97
CA VAL A 56 -14.58 5.07 5.15
C VAL A 56 -13.43 5.99 4.70
N ASN A 57 -13.36 7.17 5.31
CA ASN A 57 -12.24 8.10 5.15
C ASN A 57 -11.34 8.03 6.39
N ILE A 58 -10.04 7.90 6.18
CA ILE A 58 -9.04 7.74 7.24
C ILE A 58 -8.06 8.91 7.16
N GLY A 59 -7.84 9.57 8.30
CA GLY A 59 -6.91 10.70 8.46
C GLY A 59 -5.44 10.30 8.50
#